data_AF-A0A1H1X3X6-F1
#
_entry.id   AF-A0A1H1X3X6-F1
#
_cell.length_a   1.000
_cell.length_b   1.000
_cell.length_c   1.000
_cell.angle_alpha   90.00
_cell.angle_beta   90.00
_cell.angle_gamma   90.00
#
_symmetry.space_group_name_H-M   'P 1'
#
loop_
_entity.id
_entity.type
_entity.pdbx_description
1 polymer ?
#
loop_
_entity_poly.entity_id
_entity_poly.type
_entity_poly.pdbx_seq_one_letter_code
_entity_poly.pdbx_strand_id
1 'polypeptide(L)'
;MGLFTSCFGQKEEKHIYLAGWEAEFNGNEQCQKFLETQVVDKNTADNIWSSIDLVFKDNKLIKAYDSDEGFRSERKLTESEIGFEFQKLEPNQIYSINQVSKSESYLGGEIPEEFSIPKFEFNAPFQYLGKLSKSDEAFNWLPFDLHLVAPLYLNFDKLYVDYSDPLNPKVLNTEELEQTDNSFDDLKPNTEIVYEKVFIATEKSNDFNSVGFTGVPNWIQYPDIPTCPKSRKTMKFLCQLTDALEVKTKRTNVNPKDEWYKQYFENMNFWGDGDLFIFFDPESKVACFLIQIT
;
A
#
# COMPACT_ATOMS: atom_id res chain seq x y z
N MET A 1 -10.65 -59.22 -27.13
CA MET A 1 -11.54 -58.19 -26.53
C MET A 1 -10.66 -57.34 -25.63
N GLY A 2 -10.20 -56.20 -26.13
CA GLY A 2 -9.34 -55.28 -25.39
C GLY A 2 -10.16 -54.50 -24.38
N LEU A 3 -9.74 -54.54 -23.13
CA LEU A 3 -10.25 -53.71 -22.04
C LEU A 3 -9.92 -52.25 -22.36
N PHE A 4 -10.95 -51.43 -22.58
CA PHE A 4 -10.84 -49.99 -22.51
C PHE A 4 -10.71 -49.61 -21.03
N THR A 5 -9.49 -49.39 -20.56
CA THR A 5 -9.25 -48.62 -19.34
C THR A 5 -9.62 -47.17 -19.62
N SER A 6 -10.78 -46.75 -19.14
CA SER A 6 -11.16 -45.35 -19.05
C SER A 6 -10.21 -44.67 -18.05
N CYS A 7 -9.20 -43.96 -18.56
CA CYS A 7 -8.54 -42.91 -17.79
C CYS A 7 -9.59 -41.84 -17.50
N PHE A 8 -10.26 -41.95 -16.35
CA PHE A 8 -10.93 -40.80 -15.75
C PHE A 8 -9.84 -39.77 -15.51
N GLY A 9 -9.78 -38.75 -16.36
CA GLY A 9 -8.93 -37.59 -16.13
C GLY A 9 -9.35 -37.00 -14.79
N GLN A 10 -8.48 -37.11 -13.78
CA GLN A 10 -8.58 -36.25 -12.60
C GLN A 10 -8.54 -34.83 -13.15
N LYS A 11 -9.67 -34.12 -13.08
CA LYS A 11 -9.69 -32.71 -13.42
C LYS A 11 -8.71 -32.02 -12.48
N GLU A 12 -7.72 -31.38 -13.09
CA GLU A 12 -6.63 -30.70 -12.41
C GLU A 12 -7.18 -29.63 -11.47
N GLU A 13 -6.70 -29.63 -10.22
CA GLU A 13 -7.02 -28.60 -9.25
C GLU A 13 -6.35 -27.28 -9.67
N LYS A 14 -7.06 -26.17 -9.46
CA LYS A 14 -6.53 -24.83 -9.69
C LYS A 14 -6.36 -24.12 -8.36
N HIS A 15 -5.34 -23.27 -8.29
CA HIS A 15 -5.00 -22.55 -7.07
C HIS A 15 -5.00 -21.05 -7.30
N ILE A 16 -5.41 -20.30 -6.28
CA ILE A 16 -5.16 -18.86 -6.16
C ILE A 16 -4.46 -18.66 -4.81
N TYR A 17 -3.31 -18.00 -4.84
CA TYR A 17 -2.54 -17.66 -3.65
C TYR A 17 -2.70 -16.16 -3.36
N LEU A 18 -2.98 -15.83 -2.11
CA LEU A 18 -3.24 -14.47 -1.65
C LEU A 18 -2.31 -14.14 -0.47
N ALA A 19 -1.81 -12.92 -0.39
CA ALA A 19 -1.18 -12.41 0.81
C ALA A 19 -2.21 -11.96 1.86
N GLY A 20 -1.84 -12.05 3.13
CA GLY A 20 -2.70 -11.71 4.26
C GLY A 20 -3.68 -12.82 4.66
N TRP A 21 -4.57 -12.53 5.60
CA TRP A 21 -5.41 -13.51 6.28
C TRP A 21 -6.92 -13.15 6.31
N GLU A 22 -7.29 -11.87 6.24
CA GLU A 22 -8.68 -11.43 6.41
C GLU A 22 -9.40 -11.15 5.09
N ALA A 23 -10.06 -12.18 4.55
CA ALA A 23 -10.98 -12.02 3.42
C ALA A 23 -12.12 -13.03 3.50
N GLU A 24 -13.34 -12.64 3.09
CA GLU A 24 -14.47 -13.55 2.86
C GLU A 24 -14.69 -13.68 1.34
N PHE A 25 -14.70 -14.91 0.83
CA PHE A 25 -14.82 -15.17 -0.62
C PHE A 25 -16.27 -15.32 -1.09
N ASN A 26 -17.08 -14.27 -0.89
CA ASN A 26 -18.51 -14.25 -1.21
C ASN A 26 -18.84 -13.49 -2.51
N GLY A 27 -17.84 -12.98 -3.23
CA GLY A 27 -17.98 -12.27 -4.50
C GLY A 27 -18.49 -10.84 -4.39
N ASN A 28 -18.64 -10.28 -3.18
CA ASN A 28 -18.97 -8.86 -2.99
C ASN A 28 -17.81 -7.93 -3.42
N GLU A 29 -18.03 -6.61 -3.33
CA GLU A 29 -17.02 -5.62 -3.72
C GLU A 29 -15.70 -5.75 -2.94
N GLN A 30 -15.75 -6.00 -1.63
CA GLN A 30 -14.56 -6.17 -0.80
C GLN A 30 -13.76 -7.42 -1.20
N CYS A 31 -14.46 -8.53 -1.50
CA CYS A 31 -13.86 -9.74 -2.03
C CYS A 31 -13.11 -9.47 -3.33
N GLN A 32 -13.73 -8.73 -4.27
CA GLN A 32 -13.07 -8.40 -5.54
C GLN A 32 -11.85 -7.50 -5.34
N LYS A 33 -11.95 -6.47 -4.50
CA LYS A 33 -10.81 -5.60 -4.16
C LYS A 33 -9.65 -6.39 -3.57
N PHE A 34 -9.94 -7.32 -2.66
CA PHE A 34 -8.93 -8.17 -2.05
C PHE A 34 -8.25 -9.05 -3.10
N LEU A 35 -9.02 -9.70 -3.98
CA LEU A 35 -8.47 -10.47 -5.10
C LEU A 35 -7.64 -9.63 -6.06
N GLU A 36 -8.05 -8.40 -6.37
CA GLU A 36 -7.31 -7.52 -7.28
C GLU A 36 -5.97 -7.04 -6.69
N THR A 37 -5.84 -6.99 -5.37
CA THR A 37 -4.68 -6.38 -4.68
C THR A 37 -3.77 -7.36 -3.96
N GLN A 38 -4.24 -8.58 -3.65
CA GLN A 38 -3.53 -9.53 -2.78
C GLN A 38 -3.03 -10.78 -3.49
N VAL A 39 -3.39 -11.00 -4.76
CA VAL A 39 -2.91 -12.21 -5.48
C VAL A 39 -1.41 -12.15 -5.66
N VAL A 40 -0.75 -13.23 -5.28
CA VAL A 40 0.69 -13.47 -5.40
C VAL A 40 0.94 -14.83 -6.02
N ASP A 41 2.19 -15.11 -6.38
CA ASP A 41 2.56 -16.46 -6.80
C ASP A 41 2.74 -17.37 -5.58
N LYS A 42 2.80 -18.68 -5.85
CA LYS A 42 2.98 -19.69 -4.80
C LYS A 42 4.26 -19.45 -3.99
N ASN A 43 5.36 -19.13 -4.67
CA ASN A 43 6.66 -18.94 -4.04
C ASN A 43 6.61 -17.80 -3.03
N THR A 44 5.95 -16.70 -3.36
CA THR A 44 5.72 -15.57 -2.47
C THR A 44 4.82 -15.97 -1.30
N ALA A 45 3.70 -16.64 -1.56
CA ALA A 45 2.80 -17.11 -0.50
C ALA A 45 3.46 -18.07 0.50
N ASP A 46 4.45 -18.84 0.05
CA ASP A 46 5.25 -19.75 0.88
C ASP A 46 6.33 -19.00 1.72
N ASN A 47 6.67 -17.74 1.41
CA ASN A 47 7.74 -16.96 2.08
C ASN A 47 7.24 -15.79 2.94
N ILE A 48 5.98 -15.34 2.77
CA ILE A 48 5.40 -14.26 3.57
C ILE A 48 4.80 -14.78 4.88
N TRP A 49 4.63 -13.88 5.86
CA TRP A 49 4.14 -14.21 7.19
C TRP A 49 2.75 -14.85 7.19
N SER A 50 1.86 -14.30 6.35
CA SER A 50 0.46 -14.71 6.27
C SER A 50 -0.01 -14.82 4.81
N SER A 51 -0.64 -15.95 4.48
CA SER A 51 -1.19 -16.19 3.13
C SER A 51 -2.41 -17.12 3.13
N ILE A 52 -3.20 -17.05 2.06
CA ILE A 52 -4.36 -17.93 1.80
C ILE A 52 -4.14 -18.68 0.48
N ASP A 53 -4.31 -20.00 0.51
CA ASP A 53 -4.32 -20.90 -0.66
C ASP A 53 -5.75 -21.38 -0.93
N LEU A 54 -6.37 -20.86 -1.98
CA LEU A 54 -7.70 -21.24 -2.43
C LEU A 54 -7.63 -22.35 -3.47
N VAL A 55 -8.30 -23.48 -3.19
CA VAL A 55 -8.28 -24.67 -4.06
C VAL A 55 -9.61 -24.85 -4.77
N PHE A 56 -9.55 -24.87 -6.10
CA PHE A 56 -10.71 -24.97 -6.97
C PHE A 56 -10.71 -26.28 -7.75
N LYS A 57 -11.89 -26.89 -7.85
CA LYS A 57 -12.16 -28.03 -8.72
C LYS A 57 -13.43 -27.76 -9.50
N ASP A 58 -13.44 -28.08 -10.79
CA ASP A 58 -14.57 -27.75 -11.66
C ASP A 58 -14.93 -26.25 -11.67
N ASN A 59 -13.92 -25.38 -11.51
CA ASN A 59 -14.04 -23.92 -11.34
C ASN A 59 -14.83 -23.47 -10.09
N LYS A 60 -14.98 -24.34 -9.10
CA LYS A 60 -15.67 -24.04 -7.84
C LYS A 60 -14.71 -24.21 -6.68
N LEU A 61 -14.71 -23.25 -5.75
CA LEU A 61 -13.93 -23.32 -4.52
C LEU A 61 -14.38 -24.54 -3.72
N ILE A 62 -13.45 -25.43 -3.42
CA ILE A 62 -13.70 -26.66 -2.66
C ILE A 62 -13.00 -26.66 -1.31
N LYS A 63 -11.88 -25.96 -1.18
CA LYS A 63 -11.07 -25.85 0.05
C LYS A 63 -10.31 -24.54 0.07
N ALA A 64 -9.94 -24.10 1.26
CA ALA A 64 -8.97 -23.04 1.47
C ALA A 64 -7.99 -23.46 2.58
N TYR A 65 -6.78 -22.93 2.54
CA TYR A 65 -5.80 -23.10 3.60
C TYR A 65 -5.26 -21.73 4.01
N ASP A 66 -5.17 -21.50 5.31
CA ASP A 66 -4.51 -20.33 5.86
C ASP A 66 -3.10 -20.75 6.29
N SER A 67 -2.10 -19.96 5.93
CA SER A 67 -0.74 -20.06 6.43
C SER A 67 -0.46 -18.84 7.29
N ASP A 68 -0.05 -19.04 8.54
CA ASP A 68 0.33 -17.97 9.46
C ASP A 68 1.49 -18.43 10.37
N GLU A 69 2.49 -17.58 10.55
CA GLU A 69 3.73 -17.89 11.30
C GLU A 69 4.41 -19.21 10.88
N GLY A 70 4.29 -19.60 9.61
CA GLY A 70 4.80 -20.86 9.06
C GLY A 70 3.93 -22.10 9.35
N PHE A 71 2.77 -21.93 9.98
CA PHE A 71 1.78 -22.98 10.19
C PHE A 71 0.68 -22.92 9.14
N ARG A 72 0.51 -24.01 8.39
CA ARG A 72 -0.57 -24.16 7.42
C ARG A 72 -1.72 -24.98 8.01
N SER A 73 -2.93 -24.43 7.96
CA SER A 73 -4.15 -25.08 8.47
C SER A 73 -5.28 -25.04 7.43
N GLU A 74 -6.17 -26.03 7.46
CA GLU A 74 -7.35 -26.00 6.58
C GLU A 74 -8.38 -25.00 7.13
N ARG A 75 -8.75 -24.04 6.29
CA ARG A 75 -9.76 -23.03 6.61
C ARG A 75 -11.14 -23.61 6.39
N LYS A 76 -12.00 -23.47 7.40
CA LYS A 76 -13.41 -23.83 7.27
C LYS A 76 -14.13 -22.80 6.39
N LEU A 77 -14.57 -23.22 5.21
CA LEU A 77 -15.40 -22.40 4.33
C LEU A 77 -16.78 -22.15 4.95
N THR A 78 -17.24 -20.91 4.81
CA THR A 78 -18.61 -20.49 5.14
C THR A 78 -19.57 -20.81 4.00
N GLU A 79 -20.88 -20.76 4.25
CA GLU A 79 -21.90 -21.04 3.23
C GLU A 79 -21.82 -20.07 2.03
N SER A 80 -21.41 -18.82 2.26
CA SER A 80 -21.23 -17.80 1.23
C SER A 80 -19.99 -18.03 0.34
N GLU A 81 -19.02 -18.81 0.82
CA GLU A 81 -17.77 -19.11 0.10
C GLU A 81 -17.85 -20.41 -0.72
N ILE A 82 -18.72 -21.33 -0.32
CA ILE A 82 -18.88 -22.61 -1.01
C ILE A 82 -19.34 -22.38 -2.44
N GLY A 83 -18.55 -22.88 -3.40
CA GLY A 83 -18.87 -22.74 -4.82
C GLY A 83 -18.54 -21.36 -5.41
N PHE A 84 -17.76 -20.53 -4.69
CA PHE A 84 -17.11 -19.36 -5.25
C PHE A 84 -16.39 -19.72 -6.56
N GLU A 85 -16.54 -18.89 -7.59
CA GLU A 85 -16.06 -19.21 -8.94
C GLU A 85 -14.58 -18.88 -9.10
N PHE A 86 -13.86 -19.79 -9.76
CA PHE A 86 -12.48 -19.55 -10.12
C PHE A 86 -12.37 -18.34 -11.06
N GLN A 87 -11.54 -17.38 -10.68
CA GLN A 87 -11.17 -16.24 -11.51
C GLN A 87 -9.71 -16.38 -11.94
N LYS A 88 -9.42 -16.16 -13.22
CA LYS A 88 -8.03 -16.09 -13.67
C LYS A 88 -7.49 -14.70 -13.33
N LEU A 89 -6.58 -14.66 -12.36
CA LEU A 89 -5.94 -13.45 -11.85
C LEU A 89 -4.44 -13.53 -12.15
N GLU A 90 -3.84 -12.39 -12.49
CA GLU A 90 -2.39 -12.29 -12.68
C GLU A 90 -1.75 -11.93 -11.34
N PRO A 91 -0.76 -12.70 -10.85
CA PRO A 91 -0.07 -12.39 -9.61
C PRO A 91 0.64 -11.04 -9.62
N ASN A 92 0.55 -10.33 -8.50
CA ASN A 92 1.34 -9.13 -8.23
C ASN A 92 2.76 -9.53 -7.82
N GLN A 93 3.76 -8.94 -8.48
CA GLN A 93 5.16 -9.09 -8.09
C GLN A 93 5.49 -8.13 -6.96
N ILE A 94 5.99 -8.65 -5.84
CA ILE A 94 6.51 -7.82 -4.75
C ILE A 94 7.88 -7.27 -5.16
N TYR A 95 8.12 -6.00 -4.81
CA TYR A 95 9.45 -5.41 -4.85
C TYR A 95 9.79 -4.82 -3.49
N SER A 96 11.01 -5.08 -3.00
CA SER A 96 11.58 -4.37 -1.86
C SER A 96 12.07 -2.99 -2.30
N ILE A 97 11.90 -1.99 -1.44
CA ILE A 97 12.46 -0.65 -1.61
C ILE A 97 13.71 -0.58 -0.73
N ASN A 98 14.86 -0.30 -1.34
CA ASN A 98 16.15 -0.28 -0.66
C ASN A 98 16.84 1.06 -0.86
N GLN A 99 17.53 1.54 0.18
CA GLN A 99 18.37 2.73 0.07
C GLN A 99 19.59 2.45 -0.82
N VAL A 100 19.89 3.36 -1.74
CA VAL A 100 21.03 3.26 -2.66
C VAL A 100 21.81 4.57 -2.72
N SER A 101 22.98 4.54 -3.34
CA SER A 101 23.83 5.75 -3.44
C SER A 101 23.35 6.74 -4.51
N LYS A 102 22.63 6.26 -5.54
CA LYS A 102 22.10 7.05 -6.66
C LYS A 102 20.86 6.39 -7.24
N SER A 103 19.83 7.18 -7.50
CA SER A 103 18.61 6.77 -8.22
C SER A 103 17.85 8.02 -8.67
N GLU A 104 16.90 7.85 -9.59
CA GLU A 104 15.92 8.90 -9.89
C GLU A 104 14.81 8.96 -8.85
N SER A 105 14.53 7.84 -8.18
CA SER A 105 13.64 7.77 -7.03
C SER A 105 14.36 8.11 -5.74
N TYR A 106 13.69 8.87 -4.87
CA TYR A 106 14.24 9.28 -3.59
C TYR A 106 13.13 9.62 -2.60
N LEU A 107 13.44 9.52 -1.32
CA LEU A 107 12.62 10.01 -0.22
C LEU A 107 13.29 11.22 0.42
N GLY A 108 12.46 12.09 0.99
CA GLY A 108 12.85 13.38 1.54
C GLY A 108 13.45 14.35 0.52
N GLY A 109 14.32 15.24 0.99
CA GLY A 109 14.93 16.30 0.20
C GLY A 109 14.11 17.58 0.11
N GLU A 110 14.68 18.58 -0.56
CA GLU A 110 13.99 19.84 -0.82
C GLU A 110 12.86 19.66 -1.84
N ILE A 111 11.82 20.49 -1.69
CA ILE A 111 10.74 20.62 -2.65
C ILE A 111 11.31 21.17 -3.96
N PRO A 112 11.09 20.52 -5.12
CA PRO A 112 11.46 21.09 -6.41
C PRO A 112 10.83 22.47 -6.63
N GLU A 113 11.52 23.39 -7.32
CA GLU A 113 11.04 24.76 -7.53
C GLU A 113 9.72 24.81 -8.30
N GLU A 114 9.51 23.83 -9.19
CA GLU A 114 8.33 23.67 -10.02
C GLU A 114 7.16 22.95 -9.32
N PHE A 115 7.38 22.34 -8.15
CA PHE A 115 6.37 21.55 -7.45
C PHE A 115 5.70 22.35 -6.33
N SER A 116 4.37 22.39 -6.35
CA SER A 116 3.58 23.06 -5.31
C SER A 116 3.01 22.06 -4.30
N ILE A 117 3.19 22.34 -3.01
CA ILE A 117 2.53 21.62 -1.93
C ILE A 117 1.13 22.22 -1.66
N PRO A 118 0.08 21.41 -1.45
CA PRO A 118 -1.22 21.89 -0.99
C PRO A 118 -1.11 22.71 0.30
N LYS A 119 -1.78 23.86 0.36
CA LYS A 119 -1.80 24.75 1.54
C LYS A 119 -3.22 25.06 1.95
N PHE A 120 -3.45 25.13 3.25
CA PHE A 120 -4.76 25.35 3.86
C PHE A 120 -4.68 26.40 4.98
N GLU A 121 -5.81 27.06 5.24
CA GLU A 121 -5.94 28.00 6.37
C GLU A 121 -6.12 27.25 7.71
N PHE A 122 -6.67 26.04 7.67
CA PHE A 122 -6.76 25.14 8.82
C PHE A 122 -5.44 24.38 9.04
N ASN A 123 -5.31 23.74 10.21
CA ASN A 123 -4.07 23.09 10.62
C ASN A 123 -3.85 21.75 9.89
N ALA A 124 -3.35 21.83 8.65
CA ALA A 124 -2.94 20.68 7.88
C ALA A 124 -1.57 20.90 7.22
N PRO A 125 -0.47 20.81 7.98
CA PRO A 125 0.86 20.99 7.42
C PRO A 125 1.21 19.77 6.57
N PHE A 126 1.33 19.95 5.26
CA PHE A 126 1.79 18.92 4.32
C PHE A 126 3.31 18.84 4.32
N GLN A 127 3.84 17.60 4.29
CA GLN A 127 5.25 17.31 4.09
C GLN A 127 5.49 16.79 2.67
N TYR A 128 6.60 17.21 2.08
CA TYR A 128 7.11 16.58 0.86
C TYR A 128 7.88 15.32 1.21
N LEU A 129 7.45 14.18 0.65
CA LEU A 129 7.96 12.87 1.03
C LEU A 129 9.03 12.35 0.07
N GLY A 130 9.09 12.87 -1.16
CA GLY A 130 10.05 12.39 -2.15
C GLY A 130 9.45 12.28 -3.55
N LYS A 131 10.13 11.53 -4.41
CA LYS A 131 9.74 11.26 -5.79
C LYS A 131 9.90 9.77 -6.11
N LEU A 132 8.89 9.18 -6.72
CA LEU A 132 8.96 7.86 -7.35
C LEU A 132 9.04 8.06 -8.87
N SER A 133 10.12 7.57 -9.47
CA SER A 133 10.35 7.66 -10.91
C SER A 133 9.70 6.49 -11.63
N LYS A 134 9.03 6.75 -12.75
CA LYS A 134 8.50 5.68 -13.61
C LYS A 134 9.59 4.95 -14.39
N SER A 135 10.85 5.37 -14.29
CA SER A 135 11.98 4.64 -14.87
C SER A 135 12.31 3.36 -14.10
N ASP A 136 11.89 3.26 -12.82
CA ASP A 136 12.01 2.05 -12.02
C ASP A 136 10.99 0.99 -12.46
N GLU A 137 11.41 -0.27 -12.53
CA GLU A 137 10.58 -1.38 -13.03
C GLU A 137 9.25 -1.49 -12.28
N ALA A 138 9.27 -1.32 -10.95
CA ALA A 138 8.08 -1.43 -10.12
C ALA A 138 7.08 -0.28 -10.29
N PHE A 139 7.53 0.86 -10.81
CA PHE A 139 6.72 2.08 -10.96
C PHE A 139 6.48 2.48 -12.42
N ASN A 140 6.90 1.65 -13.38
CA ASN A 140 6.79 1.96 -14.81
C ASN A 140 5.34 2.09 -15.33
N TRP A 141 4.37 1.62 -14.55
CA TRP A 141 2.94 1.73 -14.82
C TRP A 141 2.38 3.12 -14.45
N LEU A 142 3.14 3.95 -13.74
CA LEU A 142 2.78 5.33 -13.47
C LEU A 142 2.80 6.15 -14.76
N PRO A 143 1.83 7.07 -14.96
CA PRO A 143 1.80 7.92 -16.16
C PRO A 143 2.96 8.93 -16.21
N PHE A 144 3.54 9.29 -15.05
CA PHE A 144 4.60 10.28 -14.87
C PHE A 144 5.40 9.98 -13.59
N ASP A 145 6.53 10.64 -13.41
CA ASP A 145 7.25 10.66 -12.12
C ASP A 145 6.36 11.30 -11.06
N LEU A 146 6.11 10.58 -9.98
CA LEU A 146 5.19 11.00 -8.94
C LEU A 146 5.95 11.59 -7.77
N HIS A 147 5.79 12.89 -7.57
CA HIS A 147 6.16 13.55 -6.33
C HIS A 147 5.12 13.23 -5.25
N LEU A 148 5.57 12.82 -4.07
CA LEU A 148 4.70 12.42 -2.97
C LEU A 148 4.58 13.56 -1.94
N VAL A 149 3.34 13.85 -1.54
CA VAL A 149 3.05 14.86 -0.52
C VAL A 149 1.86 14.42 0.33
N ALA A 150 2.00 14.48 1.65
CA ALA A 150 0.94 14.16 2.61
C ALA A 150 1.19 14.87 3.96
N PRO A 151 0.15 15.14 4.76
CA PRO A 151 0.28 15.70 6.09
C PRO A 151 0.45 14.56 7.12
N LEU A 152 1.67 14.03 7.24
CA LEU A 152 1.99 12.79 7.98
C LEU A 152 1.62 12.81 9.47
N TYR A 153 1.38 14.00 10.02
CA TYR A 153 1.10 14.21 11.43
C TYR A 153 -0.37 14.53 11.70
N LEU A 154 -1.27 14.16 10.78
CA LEU A 154 -2.71 14.21 10.97
C LEU A 154 -3.30 12.80 10.98
N ASN A 155 -4.38 12.64 11.75
CA ASN A 155 -5.07 11.36 11.92
C ASN A 155 -6.14 11.12 10.83
N PHE A 156 -5.79 11.26 9.56
CA PHE A 156 -6.75 11.08 8.47
C PHE A 156 -7.00 9.58 8.23
N ASP A 157 -8.27 9.20 7.99
CA ASP A 157 -8.62 7.84 7.56
C ASP A 157 -8.09 7.58 6.14
N LYS A 158 -8.51 8.42 5.19
CA LYS A 158 -8.02 8.43 3.82
C LYS A 158 -7.81 9.85 3.34
N LEU A 159 -6.69 10.08 2.66
CA LEU A 159 -6.41 11.34 1.98
C LEU A 159 -6.33 11.11 0.47
N TYR A 160 -7.23 11.74 -0.27
CA TYR A 160 -7.23 11.67 -1.72
C TYR A 160 -6.59 12.91 -2.34
N VAL A 161 -5.54 12.70 -3.14
CA VAL A 161 -4.78 13.77 -3.80
C VAL A 161 -4.82 13.58 -5.31
N ASP A 162 -5.31 14.60 -6.01
CA ASP A 162 -5.43 14.65 -7.47
C ASP A 162 -4.17 15.22 -8.11
N TYR A 163 -3.48 14.39 -8.89
CA TYR A 163 -2.30 14.70 -9.69
C TYR A 163 -2.65 14.84 -11.18
N SER A 164 -3.87 15.29 -11.51
CA SER A 164 -4.23 15.66 -12.90
C SER A 164 -3.22 16.65 -13.50
N ASP A 165 -2.74 17.58 -12.67
CA ASP A 165 -1.50 18.34 -12.86
C ASP A 165 -0.43 17.77 -11.92
N PRO A 166 0.57 17.01 -12.42
CA PRO A 166 1.54 16.30 -11.58
C PRO A 166 2.40 17.18 -10.68
N LEU A 167 2.56 18.45 -11.05
CA LEU A 167 3.39 19.41 -10.31
C LEU A 167 2.56 20.29 -9.37
N ASN A 168 1.24 20.24 -9.47
CA ASN A 168 0.32 21.03 -8.66
C ASN A 168 -0.82 20.16 -8.09
N PRO A 169 -0.51 19.18 -7.22
CA PRO A 169 -1.49 18.29 -6.62
C PRO A 169 -2.56 19.03 -5.81
N LYS A 170 -3.77 18.47 -5.79
CA LYS A 170 -4.92 19.05 -5.07
C LYS A 170 -5.61 18.00 -4.20
N VAL A 171 -5.90 18.33 -2.95
CA VAL A 171 -6.69 17.47 -2.07
C VAL A 171 -8.14 17.46 -2.56
N LEU A 172 -8.75 16.27 -2.66
CA LEU A 172 -10.13 16.10 -3.10
C LEU A 172 -11.14 16.14 -1.94
N ASN A 173 -10.79 15.57 -0.79
CA ASN A 173 -11.64 15.47 0.38
C ASN A 173 -11.26 16.52 1.45
N THR A 174 -11.28 17.79 1.07
CA THR A 174 -10.86 18.90 1.95
C THR A 174 -11.72 19.06 3.20
N GLU A 175 -13.03 18.79 3.09
CA GLU A 175 -13.97 18.90 4.23
C GLU A 175 -13.68 17.86 5.33
N GLU A 176 -13.31 16.64 4.93
CA GLU A 176 -12.90 15.58 5.87
C GLU A 176 -11.54 15.90 6.49
N LEU A 177 -10.61 16.42 5.69
CA LEU A 177 -9.29 16.82 6.17
C LEU A 177 -9.37 17.97 7.19
N GLU A 178 -10.25 18.95 6.98
CA GLU A 178 -10.46 20.06 7.93
C GLU A 178 -10.99 19.59 9.29
N GLN A 179 -11.72 18.47 9.32
CA GLN A 179 -12.27 17.87 10.53
C GLN A 179 -11.30 16.90 11.21
N THR A 180 -10.17 16.61 10.56
CA THR A 180 -9.18 15.67 11.08
C THR A 180 -8.42 16.28 12.26
N ASP A 181 -8.28 15.50 13.33
CA ASP A 181 -7.50 15.90 14.50
C ASP A 181 -6.00 15.60 14.34
N ASN A 182 -5.22 16.08 15.30
CA ASN A 182 -3.82 15.72 15.43
C ASN A 182 -3.47 15.59 16.93
N SER A 183 -2.44 14.80 17.24
CA SER A 183 -1.98 14.52 18.60
C SER A 183 -0.87 15.50 19.02
N PHE A 184 -0.62 16.52 18.19
CA PHE A 184 0.54 17.39 18.27
C PHE A 184 0.09 18.85 18.31
N ASP A 185 -0.28 19.33 19.51
CA ASP A 185 -0.74 20.71 19.77
C ASP A 185 0.18 21.82 19.21
N ASP A 186 1.44 21.50 18.94
CA ASP A 186 2.47 22.43 18.47
C ASP A 186 2.53 22.55 16.92
N LEU A 187 1.74 21.77 16.19
CA LEU A 187 1.59 21.90 14.73
C LEU A 187 0.75 23.13 14.37
N LYS A 188 1.21 23.86 13.36
CA LYS A 188 0.54 25.03 12.80
C LYS A 188 0.41 24.87 11.28
N PRO A 189 -0.50 25.61 10.62
CA PRO A 189 -0.63 25.55 9.16
C PRO A 189 0.68 25.83 8.40
N ASN A 190 1.59 26.62 8.98
CA ASN A 190 2.90 26.95 8.42
C ASN A 190 4.05 26.11 8.99
N THR A 191 3.76 24.99 9.64
CA THR A 191 4.77 24.03 10.09
C THR A 191 5.55 23.53 8.88
N GLU A 192 6.88 23.59 8.98
CA GLU A 192 7.83 23.08 7.99
C GLU A 192 8.63 21.97 8.66
N ILE A 193 8.65 20.80 8.03
CA ILE A 193 9.55 19.69 8.34
C ILE A 193 10.14 19.26 7.00
N VAL A 194 11.46 19.35 6.88
CA VAL A 194 12.20 18.95 5.68
C VAL A 194 13.16 17.85 6.04
N TYR A 195 13.11 16.79 5.25
CA TYR A 195 13.91 15.59 5.45
C TYR A 195 15.19 15.62 4.61
N GLU A 196 16.22 14.91 5.07
CA GLU A 196 17.40 14.60 4.25
C GLU A 196 16.99 13.80 3.01
N LYS A 197 17.75 13.94 1.92
CA LYS A 197 17.46 13.20 0.69
C LYS A 197 18.14 11.83 0.76
N VAL A 198 17.35 10.78 0.58
CA VAL A 198 17.84 9.40 0.48
C VAL A 198 17.37 8.80 -0.83
N PHE A 199 18.31 8.32 -1.66
CA PHE A 199 17.96 7.65 -2.91
C PHE A 199 17.45 6.24 -2.63
N ILE A 200 16.46 5.80 -3.40
CA ILE A 200 15.87 4.48 -3.27
C ILE A 200 15.83 3.77 -4.63
N ALA A 201 15.89 2.44 -4.61
CA ALA A 201 15.68 1.60 -5.79
C ALA A 201 14.83 0.38 -5.41
N THR A 202 14.15 -0.18 -6.40
CA THR A 202 13.30 -1.37 -6.22
C THR A 202 13.99 -2.63 -6.72
N GLU A 203 13.92 -3.70 -5.96
CA GLU A 203 14.40 -5.03 -6.34
C GLU A 203 13.28 -6.06 -6.16
N LYS A 204 13.16 -7.04 -7.07
CA LYS A 204 12.15 -8.10 -6.94
C LYS A 204 12.39 -8.87 -5.65
N SER A 205 11.33 -9.03 -4.86
CA SER A 205 11.33 -9.83 -3.64
C SER A 205 10.16 -10.80 -3.63
N ASN A 206 10.21 -11.76 -2.72
CA ASN A 206 9.12 -12.65 -2.38
C ASN A 206 8.75 -12.53 -0.88
N ASP A 207 9.25 -11.49 -0.21
CA ASP A 207 9.00 -11.19 1.21
C ASP A 207 8.84 -9.68 1.42
N PHE A 208 8.57 -9.28 2.67
CA PHE A 208 8.39 -7.88 3.09
C PHE A 208 9.59 -7.33 3.89
N ASN A 209 10.77 -7.95 3.80
CA ASN A 209 11.93 -7.62 4.65
C ASN A 209 12.73 -6.42 4.12
N SER A 210 12.16 -5.21 4.15
CA SER A 210 12.84 -3.98 3.70
C SER A 210 12.24 -2.71 4.31
N VAL A 211 12.83 -1.55 4.02
CA VAL A 211 12.39 -0.23 4.54
C VAL A 211 11.09 0.29 3.91
N GLY A 212 10.50 -0.51 3.01
CA GLY A 212 9.26 -0.26 2.31
C GLY A 212 9.16 -1.22 1.13
N PHE A 213 7.96 -1.42 0.59
CA PHE A 213 7.76 -2.37 -0.51
C PHE A 213 6.57 -1.96 -1.38
N THR A 214 6.47 -2.60 -2.54
CA THR A 214 5.38 -2.42 -3.51
C THR A 214 4.96 -3.77 -4.09
N GLY A 215 3.88 -3.79 -4.87
CA GLY A 215 3.26 -4.99 -5.44
C GLY A 215 1.99 -5.37 -4.67
N VAL A 216 2.12 -5.65 -3.37
CA VAL A 216 1.01 -6.04 -2.48
C VAL A 216 1.16 -5.37 -1.12
N PRO A 217 0.10 -4.78 -0.54
CA PRO A 217 0.16 -4.19 0.81
C PRO A 217 0.21 -5.30 1.88
N ASN A 218 1.05 -5.11 2.89
CA ASN A 218 1.12 -5.95 4.07
C ASN A 218 0.34 -5.26 5.19
N TRP A 219 -0.95 -5.58 5.29
CA TRP A 219 -1.86 -4.92 6.21
C TRP A 219 -1.53 -5.24 7.68
N ILE A 220 -1.59 -4.22 8.53
CA ILE A 220 -1.43 -4.35 9.98
C ILE A 220 -2.80 -4.62 10.62
N GLN A 221 -3.82 -3.90 10.15
CA GLN A 221 -5.21 -4.01 10.56
C GLN A 221 -6.06 -4.57 9.41
N TYR A 222 -7.39 -4.60 9.55
CA TYR A 222 -8.27 -5.09 8.48
C TYR A 222 -8.01 -4.36 7.15
N PRO A 223 -7.94 -5.07 6.00
CA PRO A 223 -7.65 -4.46 4.70
C PRO A 223 -8.62 -3.34 4.31
N ASP A 224 -8.11 -2.12 4.16
CA ASP A 224 -8.89 -0.95 3.77
C ASP A 224 -8.53 -0.47 2.35
N ILE A 225 -8.89 -1.31 1.38
CA ILE A 225 -8.52 -1.11 -0.03
C ILE A 225 -9.39 0.02 -0.64
N PRO A 226 -8.79 1.14 -1.07
CA PRO A 226 -9.56 2.31 -1.46
C PRO A 226 -10.16 2.19 -2.86
N THR A 227 -11.38 2.74 -3.00
CA THR A 227 -11.99 3.05 -4.30
C THR A 227 -11.63 4.48 -4.69
N CYS A 228 -11.22 4.71 -5.94
CA CYS A 228 -10.94 6.06 -6.42
C CYS A 228 -12.24 6.88 -6.46
N PRO A 229 -12.27 8.10 -5.89
CA PRO A 229 -13.47 8.94 -5.88
C PRO A 229 -13.89 9.41 -7.28
N LYS A 230 -12.96 9.45 -8.24
CA LYS A 230 -13.22 9.88 -9.63
C LYS A 230 -13.65 8.73 -10.54
N SER A 231 -12.82 7.69 -10.69
CA SER A 231 -13.12 6.58 -11.60
C SER A 231 -14.08 5.55 -11.03
N ARG A 232 -14.27 5.53 -9.69
CA ARG A 232 -15.02 4.49 -8.96
C ARG A 232 -14.43 3.09 -9.09
N LYS A 233 -13.17 2.98 -9.52
CA LYS A 233 -12.42 1.71 -9.59
C LYS A 233 -11.62 1.49 -8.32
N THR A 234 -11.33 0.23 -8.01
CA THR A 234 -10.29 -0.15 -7.05
C THR A 234 -8.97 0.53 -7.43
N MET A 235 -8.31 1.16 -6.46
CA MET A 235 -7.00 1.79 -6.70
C MET A 235 -5.89 0.74 -6.64
N LYS A 236 -4.85 0.91 -7.46
CA LYS A 236 -3.69 0.01 -7.43
C LYS A 236 -2.79 0.37 -6.26
N PHE A 237 -2.28 -0.63 -5.55
CA PHE A 237 -1.29 -0.40 -4.51
C PHE A 237 0.00 0.14 -5.13
N LEU A 238 0.48 1.28 -4.64
CA LEU A 238 1.69 1.93 -5.12
C LEU A 238 2.88 1.55 -4.28
N CYS A 239 2.82 1.76 -2.96
CA CYS A 239 3.83 1.28 -2.03
C CYS A 239 3.35 1.42 -0.59
N GLN A 240 4.05 0.72 0.30
CA GLN A 240 4.00 0.90 1.75
C GLN A 240 5.38 1.34 2.21
N LEU A 241 5.43 2.40 3.00
CA LEU A 241 6.65 2.90 3.64
C LEU A 241 6.52 2.65 5.14
N THR A 242 7.54 2.08 5.74
CA THR A 242 7.54 1.68 7.15
C THR A 242 8.43 2.59 7.99
N ASP A 243 8.31 2.49 9.31
CA ASP A 243 9.16 3.18 10.29
C ASP A 243 10.66 2.81 10.19
N ALA A 244 10.99 1.66 9.60
CA ALA A 244 12.36 1.23 9.29
C ALA A 244 13.07 2.16 8.29
N LEU A 245 12.34 3.10 7.70
CA LEU A 245 12.87 4.12 6.83
C LEU A 245 13.67 5.18 7.60
N GLU A 246 14.99 5.06 7.62
CA GLU A 246 15.90 6.03 8.27
C GLU A 246 16.09 7.34 7.46
N VAL A 247 15.03 8.06 7.12
CA VAL A 247 15.14 9.39 6.51
C VAL A 247 15.09 10.46 7.60
N LYS A 248 16.25 11.00 7.96
CA LYS A 248 16.40 12.00 9.03
C LYS A 248 15.76 13.34 8.68
N THR A 249 15.30 14.06 9.69
CA THR A 249 14.90 15.46 9.56
C THR A 249 16.13 16.35 9.40
N LYS A 250 16.18 17.08 8.29
CA LYS A 250 17.21 18.08 7.98
C LYS A 250 16.95 19.39 8.71
N ARG A 251 15.70 19.85 8.74
CA ARG A 251 15.26 21.04 9.47
C ARG A 251 13.77 20.96 9.81
N THR A 252 13.39 21.59 10.92
CA THR A 252 12.00 21.76 11.31
C THR A 252 11.83 23.06 12.08
N ASN A 253 10.66 23.68 11.97
CA ASN A 253 10.25 24.79 12.84
C ASN A 253 9.34 24.35 14.00
N VAL A 254 9.05 23.04 14.11
CA VAL A 254 8.30 22.45 15.22
C VAL A 254 9.17 22.44 16.45
N ASN A 255 8.63 22.95 17.56
CA ASN A 255 9.27 22.89 18.86
C ASN A 255 8.27 22.31 19.87
N PRO A 256 8.21 20.97 20.01
CA PRO A 256 7.27 20.31 20.89
C PRO A 256 7.46 20.78 22.34
N LYS A 257 6.35 20.99 23.06
CA LYS A 257 6.40 21.33 24.50
C LYS A 257 6.87 20.15 25.35
N ASP A 258 6.48 18.94 24.96
CA ASP A 258 6.96 17.71 25.58
C ASP A 258 8.20 17.21 24.83
N GLU A 259 9.29 17.00 25.58
CA GLU A 259 10.53 16.44 25.04
C GLU A 259 10.30 15.05 24.44
N TRP A 260 9.34 14.28 24.95
CA TRP A 260 9.00 12.96 24.41
C TRP A 260 8.53 13.04 22.95
N TYR A 261 7.74 14.05 22.59
CA TYR A 261 7.24 14.19 21.21
C TYR A 261 8.31 14.60 20.20
N LYS A 262 9.51 15.03 20.65
CA LYS A 262 10.58 15.41 19.72
C LYS A 262 11.02 14.27 18.82
N GLN A 263 11.01 13.03 19.32
CA GLN A 263 11.47 11.86 18.57
C GLN A 263 10.67 11.65 17.27
N TYR A 264 9.37 11.99 17.24
CA TYR A 264 8.53 11.87 16.05
C TYR A 264 8.87 12.88 14.95
N PHE A 265 9.67 13.90 15.26
CA PHE A 265 10.16 14.90 14.32
C PHE A 265 11.64 14.70 13.96
N GLU A 266 12.32 13.68 14.51
CA GLU A 266 13.73 13.41 14.21
C GLU A 266 13.93 12.68 12.88
N ASN A 267 12.94 11.89 12.47
CA ASN A 267 12.93 11.15 11.20
C ASN A 267 11.57 11.33 10.51
N MET A 268 11.50 10.93 9.23
CA MET A 268 10.23 10.73 8.55
C MET A 268 9.45 9.65 9.29
N ASN A 269 8.34 10.06 9.89
CA ASN A 269 7.52 9.22 10.75
C ASN A 269 6.06 9.37 10.34
N PHE A 270 5.31 8.28 10.35
CA PHE A 270 3.93 8.24 9.89
C PHE A 270 3.00 8.12 11.11
N TRP A 271 2.56 9.27 11.64
CA TRP A 271 1.60 9.34 12.75
C TRP A 271 1.95 8.49 14.00
N GLY A 272 3.20 8.60 14.48
CA GLY A 272 3.61 7.95 15.72
C GLY A 272 3.96 6.47 15.55
N ASP A 273 4.87 6.20 14.61
CA ASP A 273 5.40 4.85 14.28
C ASP A 273 4.41 3.94 13.53
N GLY A 274 3.53 4.52 12.72
CA GLY A 274 2.69 3.77 11.78
C GLY A 274 3.37 3.47 10.45
N ASP A 275 2.65 2.75 9.59
CA ASP A 275 3.02 2.48 8.20
C ASP A 275 2.16 3.32 7.25
N LEU A 276 2.80 4.00 6.31
CA LEU A 276 2.11 4.77 5.28
C LEU A 276 1.83 3.88 4.06
N PHE A 277 0.56 3.69 3.76
CA PHE A 277 0.11 3.00 2.56
C PHE A 277 -0.31 4.01 1.50
N ILE A 278 0.16 3.79 0.27
CA ILE A 278 -0.13 4.65 -0.87
C ILE A 278 -0.75 3.81 -1.98
N PHE A 279 -1.89 4.25 -2.49
CA PHE A 279 -2.56 3.69 -3.65
C PHE A 279 -2.67 4.74 -4.74
N PHE A 280 -2.74 4.32 -6.00
CA PHE A 280 -2.85 5.21 -7.15
C PHE A 280 -3.80 4.67 -8.21
N ASP A 281 -4.66 5.54 -8.73
CA ASP A 281 -5.44 5.29 -9.94
C ASP A 281 -4.75 5.98 -11.13
N PRO A 282 -4.11 5.25 -12.06
CA PRO A 282 -3.39 5.84 -13.18
C PRO A 282 -4.29 6.53 -14.20
N GLU A 283 -5.57 6.16 -14.29
CA GLU A 283 -6.51 6.79 -15.23
C GLU A 283 -6.96 8.16 -14.73
N SER A 284 -7.41 8.24 -13.47
CA SER A 284 -7.84 9.50 -12.85
C SER A 284 -6.69 10.33 -12.30
N LYS A 285 -5.48 9.76 -12.23
CA LYS A 285 -4.28 10.35 -11.62
C LYS A 285 -4.51 10.76 -10.17
N VAL A 286 -5.21 9.92 -9.41
CA VAL A 286 -5.50 10.18 -7.99
C VAL A 286 -4.66 9.24 -7.14
N ALA A 287 -3.97 9.79 -6.14
CA ALA A 287 -3.36 9.02 -5.06
C ALA A 287 -4.31 8.95 -3.86
N CYS A 288 -4.28 7.85 -3.13
CA CYS A 288 -4.87 7.71 -1.81
C CYS A 288 -3.77 7.38 -0.82
N PHE A 289 -3.71 8.12 0.28
CA PHE A 289 -2.83 7.86 1.41
C PHE A 289 -3.69 7.42 2.59
N LEU A 290 -3.20 6.47 3.38
CA LEU A 290 -3.77 6.06 4.66
C LEU A 290 -2.63 5.53 5.55
N ILE A 291 -2.79 5.65 6.86
CA ILE A 291 -1.78 5.21 7.83
C ILE A 291 -2.42 4.15 8.74
N GLN A 292 -1.74 3.02 8.93
CA GLN A 292 -2.11 2.04 9.95
C GLN A 292 -1.05 1.99 11.03
N ILE A 293 -1.51 1.83 12.27
CA ILE A 293 -0.67 1.68 13.47
C ILE A 293 -0.95 0.31 14.08
N THR A 294 0.08 -0.30 14.68
CA THR A 294 -0.02 -1.56 15.44
C THR A 294 -0.74 -1.40 16.77
#